data_AF-A0A067BPM8-F1
#
_entry.id   AF-A0A067BPM8-F1
#
_cell.length_a   1.000
_cell.length_b   1.000
_cell.length_c   1.000
_cell.angle_alpha   90.00
_cell.angle_beta   90.00
_cell.angle_gamma   90.00
#
_symmetry.space_group_name_H-M   'P 1'
#
loop_
_entity.id
_entity.type
_entity.pdbx_description
1 polymer ?
#
loop_
_entity_poly.entity_id
_entity_poly.type
_entity_poly.pdbx_seq_one_letter_code
_entity_poly.pdbx_strand_id
1 'polypeptide(L)'
;MAFNFSQTNKALPLKTRMGIRDNAESFEVSLAAIRTATGIDFAFEVHGDVVAFNKAIDERYEDRLGEIFFGSSSGVLQSLVTCVTNGCADEMVQEDLQDTCSAKLLVFRVKLEERPSGGLYHPLSIENGVLFVDFYTDAVWSNVDEVGWTKLEDVPRA
;
A
#
# COMPACT_ATOMS: atom_id res chain seq x y z
N MET A 1 13.70 -7.20 5.39
CA MET A 1 12.83 -7.76 6.45
C MET A 1 12.06 -8.95 5.84
N ALA A 2 11.61 -9.98 6.55
CA ALA A 2 10.82 -11.03 5.88
C ALA A 2 9.40 -10.50 5.63
N PHE A 3 9.07 -10.24 4.37
CA PHE A 3 7.76 -9.78 3.94
C PHE A 3 6.66 -10.76 4.37
N ASN A 4 5.87 -10.35 5.37
CA ASN A 4 5.01 -11.24 6.16
C ASN A 4 3.54 -11.04 5.76
N PHE A 5 3.14 -11.53 4.59
CA PHE A 5 1.76 -11.99 4.47
C PHE A 5 1.59 -13.07 5.55
N SER A 6 0.58 -12.96 6.40
CA SER A 6 0.30 -13.89 7.49
C SER A 6 0.09 -15.34 6.99
N GLN A 7 -0.34 -16.28 7.85
CA GLN A 7 -0.49 -17.72 7.48
C GLN A 7 -1.22 -18.00 6.15
N THR A 8 -2.02 -17.04 5.64
CA THR A 8 -2.65 -16.99 4.32
C THR A 8 -1.70 -17.10 3.13
N ASN A 9 -0.40 -16.83 3.31
CA ASN A 9 0.58 -16.87 2.22
C ASN A 9 0.65 -18.24 1.52
N LYS A 10 0.51 -19.35 2.26
CA LYS A 10 0.52 -20.72 1.68
C LYS A 10 -0.70 -21.03 0.82
N ALA A 11 -1.82 -20.33 1.03
CA ALA A 11 -3.06 -20.52 0.28
C ALA A 11 -3.08 -19.72 -1.03
N LEU A 12 -2.16 -18.76 -1.21
CA LEU A 12 -2.03 -18.02 -2.47
C LEU A 12 -1.52 -18.92 -3.60
N PRO A 13 -2.02 -18.73 -4.84
CA PRO A 13 -1.50 -19.41 -6.02
C PRO A 13 0.03 -19.26 -6.12
N LEU A 14 0.69 -20.30 -6.64
CA LEU A 14 2.17 -20.30 -6.75
C LEU A 14 2.68 -19.11 -7.57
N LYS A 15 1.99 -18.78 -8.66
CA LYS A 15 2.34 -17.66 -9.52
C LYS A 15 2.23 -16.32 -8.79
N THR A 16 1.12 -16.07 -8.09
CA THR A 16 0.98 -14.89 -7.21
C THR A 16 2.15 -14.79 -6.22
N ARG A 17 2.49 -15.89 -5.54
CA ARG A 17 3.64 -15.92 -4.59
C ARG A 17 4.98 -15.63 -5.25
N MET A 18 5.20 -16.16 -6.46
CA MET A 18 6.41 -15.88 -7.22
C MET A 18 6.46 -14.40 -7.62
N GLY A 19 5.36 -13.83 -8.11
CA GLY A 19 5.29 -12.40 -8.44
C GLY A 19 5.63 -11.50 -7.25
N ILE A 20 5.11 -11.82 -6.05
CA ILE A 20 5.48 -11.11 -4.82
C ILE A 20 6.98 -11.22 -4.54
N ARG A 21 7.54 -12.43 -4.59
CA ARG A 21 8.98 -12.67 -4.36
C ARG A 21 9.83 -11.90 -5.37
N ASP A 22 9.44 -11.90 -6.64
CA ASP A 22 10.20 -11.29 -7.71
C ASP A 22 10.22 -9.74 -7.61
N ASN A 23 9.30 -9.15 -6.84
CA ASN A 23 9.28 -7.71 -6.53
C ASN A 23 9.85 -7.38 -5.12
N ALA A 24 10.46 -8.33 -4.42
CA ALA A 24 10.98 -8.13 -3.06
C ALA A 24 12.05 -7.02 -2.97
N GLU A 25 12.89 -6.88 -4.00
CA GLU A 25 13.88 -5.80 -4.05
C GLU A 25 13.21 -4.42 -4.12
N SER A 26 12.18 -4.28 -4.97
CA SER A 26 11.43 -3.03 -5.11
C SER A 26 10.71 -2.68 -3.81
N PHE A 27 10.12 -3.68 -3.14
CA PHE A 27 9.53 -3.52 -1.82
C PHE A 27 10.51 -2.95 -0.78
N GLU A 28 11.70 -3.56 -0.63
CA GLU A 28 12.69 -3.10 0.36
C GLU A 28 13.21 -1.68 0.02
N VAL A 29 13.42 -1.38 -1.26
CA VAL A 29 13.83 -0.03 -1.72
C VAL A 29 12.76 1.01 -1.37
N SER A 30 11.48 0.73 -1.67
CA SER A 30 10.39 1.66 -1.38
C SER A 30 10.19 1.85 0.13
N LEU A 31 10.28 0.80 0.95
CA LEU A 31 10.21 0.96 2.42
C LEU A 31 11.38 1.77 2.98
N ALA A 32 12.59 1.55 2.47
CA ALA A 32 13.75 2.35 2.87
C ALA A 32 13.55 3.84 2.52
N ALA A 33 13.00 4.13 1.33
CA ALA A 33 12.68 5.49 0.92
C ALA A 33 11.58 6.13 1.79
N ILE A 34 10.52 5.39 2.11
CA ILE A 34 9.48 5.84 3.05
C ILE A 34 10.08 6.15 4.41
N ARG A 35 10.96 5.29 4.94
CA ARG A 35 11.64 5.53 6.20
C ARG A 35 12.50 6.79 6.15
N THR A 36 13.23 7.02 5.06
CA THR A 36 14.04 8.24 4.88
C THR A 36 13.16 9.50 4.85
N ALA A 37 12.04 9.47 4.14
CA ALA A 37 11.14 10.61 4.01
C ALA A 37 10.38 10.91 5.30
N THR A 38 9.90 9.87 5.99
CA THR A 38 9.00 10.04 7.15
C THR A 38 9.72 10.03 8.49
N GLY A 39 10.91 9.43 8.57
CA GLY A 39 11.59 9.13 9.84
C GLY A 39 11.01 7.90 10.57
N ILE A 40 10.00 7.24 10.02
CA ILE A 40 9.28 6.12 10.64
C ILE A 40 9.78 4.80 10.07
N ASP A 41 10.15 3.87 10.95
CA ASP A 41 10.46 2.49 10.56
C ASP A 41 9.17 1.66 10.55
N PHE A 42 8.41 1.75 9.46
CA PHE A 42 7.13 1.06 9.33
C PHE A 42 7.31 -0.45 9.25
N ALA A 43 6.61 -1.19 10.10
CA ALA A 43 6.24 -2.56 9.79
C ALA A 43 5.25 -2.55 8.62
N PHE A 44 5.32 -3.55 7.73
CA PHE A 44 4.42 -3.66 6.60
C PHE A 44 3.56 -4.92 6.71
N GLU A 45 2.26 -4.77 6.50
CA GLU A 45 1.31 -5.87 6.48
C GLU A 45 0.31 -5.72 5.32
N VAL A 46 -0.32 -6.84 4.95
CA VAL A 46 -1.49 -6.83 4.06
C VAL A 46 -2.67 -7.43 4.79
N HIS A 47 -3.76 -6.67 4.92
CA HIS A 47 -4.96 -7.05 5.65
C HIS A 47 -6.10 -7.36 4.67
N GLY A 48 -7.00 -8.26 5.10
CA GLY A 48 -8.12 -8.75 4.30
C GLY A 48 -7.89 -10.17 3.76
N ASP A 49 -8.91 -10.72 3.08
CA ASP A 49 -8.81 -12.02 2.42
C ASP A 49 -8.16 -11.87 1.05
N VAL A 50 -6.82 -11.91 1.03
CA VAL A 50 -6.00 -11.76 -0.18
C VAL A 50 -6.28 -12.86 -1.22
N VAL A 51 -6.65 -14.07 -0.76
CA VAL A 51 -6.96 -15.19 -1.67
C VAL A 51 -8.28 -14.94 -2.39
N ALA A 52 -9.32 -14.53 -1.65
CA ALA A 52 -10.59 -14.15 -2.25
C ALA A 52 -10.44 -12.92 -3.13
N PHE A 53 -9.64 -11.94 -2.70
CA PHE A 53 -9.39 -10.72 -3.45
C PHE A 53 -8.71 -11.01 -4.80
N ASN A 54 -7.64 -11.81 -4.82
CA ASN A 54 -6.94 -12.20 -6.06
C ASN A 54 -7.87 -12.93 -7.06
N LYS A 55 -8.92 -13.59 -6.58
CA LYS A 55 -9.92 -14.26 -7.43
C LYS A 55 -11.04 -13.32 -7.90
N ALA A 56 -11.27 -12.23 -7.18
CA ALA A 56 -12.37 -11.30 -7.43
C ALA A 56 -11.95 -10.12 -8.34
N ILE A 57 -10.65 -9.86 -8.46
CA ILE A 57 -10.11 -8.87 -9.41
C ILE A 57 -10.20 -9.37 -10.86
N ASP A 58 -10.07 -8.45 -11.82
CA ASP A 58 -10.02 -8.78 -13.25
C ASP A 58 -8.94 -9.85 -13.53
N GLU A 59 -9.28 -10.86 -14.34
CA GLU A 59 -8.43 -12.00 -14.70
C GLU A 59 -7.07 -11.58 -15.30
N ARG A 60 -6.98 -10.38 -15.90
CA ARG A 60 -5.73 -9.81 -16.44
C ARG A 60 -4.72 -9.43 -15.35
N TYR A 61 -5.20 -9.28 -14.12
CA TYR A 61 -4.43 -8.91 -12.94
C TYR A 61 -4.27 -10.06 -11.94
N GLU A 62 -4.96 -11.18 -12.18
CA GLU A 62 -4.74 -12.41 -11.42
C GLU A 62 -3.25 -12.77 -11.46
N ASP A 63 -2.68 -13.12 -10.30
CA ASP A 63 -1.25 -13.40 -10.10
C ASP A 63 -0.29 -12.21 -10.18
N ARG A 64 -0.76 -10.98 -10.44
CA ARG A 64 0.10 -9.79 -10.57
C ARG A 64 0.17 -8.93 -9.31
N LEU A 65 -0.38 -9.38 -8.19
CA LEU A 65 -0.40 -8.62 -6.94
C LEU A 65 0.98 -8.13 -6.49
N GLY A 66 2.05 -8.88 -6.75
CA GLY A 66 3.41 -8.43 -6.44
C GLY A 66 3.84 -7.19 -7.23
N GLU A 67 3.54 -7.16 -8.53
CA GLU A 67 3.81 -6.01 -9.40
C GLU A 67 2.92 -4.82 -9.03
N ILE A 68 1.63 -5.08 -8.79
CA ILE A 68 0.64 -4.05 -8.46
C ILE A 68 0.96 -3.38 -7.12
N PHE A 69 1.33 -4.18 -6.10
CA PHE A 69 1.65 -3.65 -4.79
C PHE A 69 3.04 -3.00 -4.75
N PHE A 70 4.05 -3.62 -5.37
CA PHE A 70 5.46 -3.30 -5.10
C PHE A 70 6.30 -2.96 -6.32
N GLY A 71 5.76 -3.01 -7.54
CA GLY A 71 6.51 -2.74 -8.76
C GLY A 71 7.22 -1.39 -8.72
N SER A 72 8.51 -1.38 -9.06
CA SER A 72 9.38 -0.18 -8.96
C SER A 72 8.97 0.98 -9.86
N SER A 73 8.16 0.75 -10.88
CA SER A 73 7.74 1.77 -11.86
C SER A 73 6.26 2.13 -11.82
N SER A 74 5.43 1.28 -11.21
CA SER A 74 3.95 1.39 -11.32
C SER A 74 3.21 0.73 -10.16
N GLY A 75 3.94 0.33 -9.10
CA GLY A 75 3.37 -0.25 -7.90
C GLY A 75 2.85 0.83 -6.96
N VAL A 76 1.78 0.51 -6.24
CA VAL A 76 1.15 1.42 -5.28
C VAL A 76 2.11 1.87 -4.18
N LEU A 77 3.01 0.99 -3.72
CA LEU A 77 4.02 1.36 -2.74
C LEU A 77 4.99 2.43 -3.27
N GLN A 78 5.32 2.39 -4.57
CA GLN A 78 6.17 3.39 -5.17
C GLN A 78 5.46 4.74 -5.29
N SER A 79 4.17 4.76 -5.64
CA SER A 79 3.39 6.00 -5.60
C SER A 79 3.26 6.57 -4.19
N LEU A 80 3.16 5.70 -3.17
CA LEU A 80 3.21 6.14 -1.77
C LEU A 80 4.56 6.77 -1.41
N VAL A 81 5.69 6.25 -1.91
CA VAL A 81 7.00 6.91 -1.75
C VAL A 81 6.96 8.35 -2.25
N THR A 82 6.36 8.59 -3.41
CA THR A 82 6.21 9.94 -3.96
C THR A 82 5.35 10.83 -3.06
N CYS A 83 4.21 10.33 -2.59
CA CYS A 83 3.32 11.03 -1.67
C CYS A 83 4.06 11.48 -0.41
N VAL A 84 4.73 10.54 0.29
CA VAL A 84 5.40 10.86 1.55
C VAL A 84 6.64 11.71 1.35
N THR A 85 7.39 11.53 0.26
CA THR A 85 8.56 12.36 -0.05
C THR A 85 8.16 13.81 -0.29
N ASN A 86 7.07 14.03 -1.02
CA ASN A 86 6.59 15.38 -1.33
C ASN A 86 5.97 16.04 -0.09
N GLY A 87 5.15 15.31 0.67
CA GLY A 87 4.48 15.84 1.85
C GLY A 87 5.48 16.12 3.00
N CYS A 88 6.37 15.17 3.30
CA CYS A 88 7.37 15.33 4.37
C CYS A 88 8.56 16.23 3.99
N ALA A 89 8.55 16.86 2.81
CA ALA A 89 9.46 17.96 2.52
C ALA A 89 9.13 19.20 3.38
N ASP A 90 7.89 19.30 3.85
CA ASP A 90 7.48 20.23 4.92
C ASP A 90 7.66 19.54 6.28
N GLU A 91 8.47 20.16 7.15
CA GLU A 91 8.80 19.66 8.49
C GLU A 91 7.54 19.52 9.37
N MET A 92 6.58 20.45 9.27
CA MET A 92 5.34 20.37 10.04
C MET A 92 4.49 19.17 9.65
N VAL A 93 4.43 18.86 8.35
CA VAL A 93 3.71 17.70 7.84
C VAL A 93 4.42 16.40 8.23
N GLN A 94 5.75 16.40 8.23
CA GLN A 94 6.55 15.25 8.68
C GLN A 94 6.33 14.94 10.16
N GLU A 95 6.42 15.95 11.04
CA GLU A 95 6.20 15.81 12.49
C GLU A 95 4.77 15.30 12.78
N ASP A 96 3.77 15.91 12.15
CA ASP A 96 2.37 15.53 12.30
C ASP A 96 2.09 14.09 11.82
N LEU A 97 2.74 13.64 10.74
CA LEU A 97 2.67 12.25 10.30
C LEU A 97 3.33 11.30 11.32
N GLN A 98 4.47 11.66 11.90
CA GLN A 98 5.15 10.87 12.94
C GLN A 98 4.28 10.71 14.19
N ASP A 99 3.63 11.80 14.61
CA ASP A 99 2.73 11.80 15.76
C ASP A 99 1.47 10.98 15.49
N THR A 100 0.88 11.13 14.30
CA THR A 100 -0.35 10.41 13.94
C THR A 100 -0.07 8.93 13.71
N CYS A 101 1.02 8.55 13.04
CA CYS A 101 1.37 7.16 12.73
C CYS A 101 2.05 6.43 13.92
N SER A 102 1.49 6.55 15.12
CA SER A 102 2.08 6.06 16.37
C SER A 102 2.26 4.53 16.42
N ALA A 103 1.47 3.77 15.65
CA ALA A 103 1.57 2.31 15.60
C ALA A 103 2.76 1.84 14.75
N LYS A 104 3.36 2.73 13.93
CA LYS A 104 4.47 2.42 13.01
C LYS A 104 4.15 1.23 12.11
N LEU A 105 2.90 1.16 11.66
CA LEU A 105 2.40 0.11 10.79
C LEU A 105 1.82 0.73 9.51
N LEU A 106 2.28 0.23 8.36
CA LEU A 106 1.75 0.50 7.03
C LEU A 106 1.02 -0.75 6.54
N VAL A 107 -0.25 -0.60 6.20
CA VAL A 107 -1.11 -1.71 5.80
C VAL A 107 -1.69 -1.48 4.41
N PHE A 108 -1.51 -2.47 3.53
CA PHE A 108 -2.36 -2.58 2.35
C PHE A 108 -3.62 -3.35 2.72
N ARG A 109 -4.78 -2.70 2.67
CA ARG A 109 -6.06 -3.30 3.08
C ARG A 109 -6.86 -3.63 1.84
N VAL A 110 -6.96 -4.93 1.54
CA VAL A 110 -7.77 -5.41 0.41
C VAL A 110 -9.22 -5.54 0.81
N LYS A 111 -10.11 -5.03 -0.03
CA LYS A 111 -11.56 -5.01 0.16
C LYS A 111 -12.23 -5.74 -0.97
N LEU A 112 -13.16 -6.64 -0.64
CA LEU A 112 -13.91 -7.43 -1.62
C LEU A 112 -15.07 -6.65 -2.25
N GLU A 113 -15.47 -5.54 -1.63
CA GLU A 113 -16.44 -4.60 -2.16
C GLU A 113 -15.83 -3.72 -3.27
N GLU A 114 -16.70 -3.16 -4.11
CA GLU A 114 -16.32 -2.17 -5.11
C GLU A 114 -16.04 -0.81 -4.46
N ARG A 115 -15.23 0.00 -5.14
CA ARG A 115 -14.96 1.37 -4.72
C ARG A 115 -16.25 2.19 -4.63
N PRO A 116 -16.42 3.04 -3.60
CA PRO A 116 -17.52 4.01 -3.56
C PRO A 116 -17.55 4.89 -4.82
N SER A 117 -18.75 5.14 -5.36
CA SER A 117 -18.93 5.98 -6.54
C SER A 117 -18.30 7.36 -6.35
N GLY A 118 -17.33 7.70 -7.19
CA GLY A 118 -16.59 8.97 -7.12
C GLY A 118 -15.47 9.03 -6.07
N GLY A 119 -15.17 7.93 -5.38
CA GLY A 119 -14.05 7.85 -4.43
C GLY A 119 -12.67 7.79 -5.10
N LEU A 120 -11.59 7.75 -4.30
CA LEU A 120 -10.24 7.50 -4.83
C LEU A 120 -10.06 6.01 -5.16
N TYR A 121 -9.18 5.68 -6.12
CA TYR A 121 -8.88 4.30 -6.50
C TYR A 121 -8.15 3.55 -5.39
N HIS A 122 -7.23 4.26 -4.73
CA HIS A 122 -6.41 3.76 -3.63
C HIS A 122 -6.36 4.78 -2.48
N PRO A 123 -7.47 5.00 -1.75
CA PRO A 123 -7.52 6.01 -0.73
C PRO A 123 -6.56 5.69 0.42
N LEU A 124 -5.88 6.74 0.89
CA LEU A 124 -5.09 6.72 2.11
C LEU A 124 -5.99 7.02 3.30
N SER A 125 -5.67 6.44 4.46
CA SER A 125 -6.28 6.81 5.74
C SER A 125 -5.32 6.49 6.89
N ILE A 126 -5.42 7.22 7.99
CA ILE A 126 -4.72 6.89 9.23
C ILE A 126 -5.78 6.55 10.27
N GLU A 127 -5.86 5.29 10.67
CA GLU A 127 -6.85 4.82 11.65
C GLU A 127 -6.10 4.19 12.82
N ASN A 128 -6.36 4.66 14.05
CA ASN A 128 -5.69 4.15 15.27
C ASN A 128 -4.15 4.14 15.17
N GLY A 129 -3.60 5.15 14.50
CA GLY A 129 -2.16 5.33 14.26
C GLY A 129 -1.51 4.36 13.28
N VAL A 130 -2.31 3.65 12.49
CA VAL A 130 -1.88 2.80 11.38
C VAL A 130 -2.18 3.51 10.06
N LEU A 131 -1.19 3.57 9.16
CA LEU A 131 -1.38 4.12 7.81
C LEU A 131 -1.90 3.02 6.90
N PHE A 132 -3.07 3.24 6.30
CA PHE A 132 -3.71 2.31 5.38
C PHE A 132 -3.65 2.82 3.94
N VAL A 133 -3.49 1.90 3.01
CA VAL A 133 -3.80 2.07 1.59
C VAL A 133 -4.84 1.03 1.21
N ASP A 134 -6.01 1.48 0.78
CA ASP A 134 -7.11 0.57 0.43
C ASP A 134 -7.03 0.10 -1.02
N PHE A 135 -7.42 -1.16 -1.25
CA PHE A 135 -7.55 -1.76 -2.57
C PHE A 135 -8.97 -2.31 -2.73
N TYR A 136 -9.64 -1.94 -3.82
CA TYR A 136 -10.95 -2.46 -4.21
C TYR A 136 -10.83 -3.40 -5.39
N THR A 137 -11.75 -4.37 -5.50
CA THR A 137 -11.69 -5.41 -6.54
C THR A 137 -11.82 -4.87 -7.96
N ASP A 138 -12.60 -3.80 -8.13
CA ASP A 138 -12.84 -3.11 -9.41
C ASP A 138 -11.73 -2.10 -9.79
N ALA A 139 -10.81 -1.79 -8.87
CA ALA A 139 -9.84 -0.72 -9.00
C ALA A 139 -8.40 -1.14 -8.72
N VAL A 140 -8.12 -2.46 -8.58
CA VAL A 140 -6.87 -3.00 -8.02
C VAL A 140 -5.58 -2.42 -8.62
N TRP A 141 -5.59 -2.07 -9.91
CA TRP A 141 -4.44 -1.48 -10.59
C TRP A 141 -4.85 -0.28 -11.47
N SER A 142 -5.80 0.50 -10.99
CA SER A 142 -6.31 1.68 -11.69
C SER A 142 -5.73 2.95 -11.07
N ASN A 143 -5.20 3.83 -11.92
CA ASN A 143 -4.74 5.17 -11.53
C ASN A 143 -3.83 5.19 -10.29
N VAL A 144 -2.85 4.28 -10.25
CA VAL A 144 -1.92 4.12 -9.11
C VAL A 144 -1.19 5.42 -8.75
N ASP A 145 -0.95 6.29 -9.73
CA ASP A 145 -0.30 7.59 -9.52
C ASP A 145 -1.12 8.54 -8.63
N GLU A 146 -2.44 8.32 -8.49
CA GLU A 146 -3.32 9.12 -7.63
C GLU A 146 -2.86 9.10 -6.17
N VAL A 147 -2.28 7.98 -5.72
CA VAL A 147 -1.67 7.88 -4.39
C VAL A 147 -0.55 8.91 -4.25
N GLY A 148 0.31 9.03 -5.27
CA GLY A 148 1.43 9.97 -5.28
C GLY A 148 1.01 11.44 -5.34
N TRP A 149 -0.20 11.74 -5.80
CA TRP A 149 -0.76 13.09 -5.85
C TRP A 149 -1.58 13.46 -4.61
N THR A 150 -1.92 12.47 -3.78
CA THR A 150 -2.63 12.71 -2.52
C THR A 150 -1.73 13.54 -1.61
N LYS A 151 -2.26 14.63 -1.08
CA LYS A 151 -1.55 15.42 -0.07
C LYS A 151 -1.72 14.78 1.30
N LEU A 152 -0.63 14.63 2.04
CA LEU A 152 -0.66 14.01 3.37
C LEU A 152 -1.56 14.76 4.37
N GLU A 153 -1.67 16.08 4.22
CA GLU A 153 -2.56 16.93 5.03
C GLU A 153 -4.05 16.60 4.83
N ASP A 154 -4.43 16.08 3.66
CA ASP A 154 -5.81 15.73 3.31
C ASP A 154 -6.16 14.28 3.69
N VAL A 155 -5.19 13.49 4.16
CA VAL A 155 -5.41 12.08 4.53
C VAL A 155 -6.33 12.01 5.75
N PRO A 156 -7.50 11.36 5.65
CA PRO A 156 -8.44 11.24 6.76
C PRO A 156 -7.82 10.55 7.98
N ARG A 157 -8.17 11.03 9.16
CA ARG A 157 -7.66 10.53 10.45
C ARG A 157 -8.82 10.15 11.36
N ALA A 158 -8.80 8.91 11.86
CA ALA A 158 -9.87 8.34 12.70
C ALA A 158 -9.32 7.60 13.92
#